data_AF-A0AAV2B4K2-F1
#
_entry.id   AF-A0AAV2B4K2-F1
#
_cell.length_a   1.000
_cell.length_b   1.000
_cell.length_c   1.000
_cell.angle_alpha   90.00
_cell.angle_beta   90.00
_cell.angle_gamma   90.00
#
_symmetry.space_group_name_H-M   'P 1'
#
loop_
_entity.id
_entity.type
_entity.pdbx_description
1 polymer ?
#
loop_
_entity_poly.entity_id
_entity_poly.type
_entity_poly.pdbx_seq_one_letter_code
_entity_poly.pdbx_strand_id
1 'polypeptide(L)'
;MAFHRANKNRPREESSKVPVPVFREVIPIKKKHYRDPRFDDLSGSFNSEEFEENYSFIDDIKKREKEELEKELKNVGENEARRKQILYLLQRMKNQEKTKKLLEKQKAEREMEKQEIMEAAKSGKKPYIPKKS
;
A
#
# COMPACT_ATOMS: atom_id res chain seq x y z
N MET A 1 53.74 26.19 -33.09
CA MET A 1 52.86 27.34 -33.42
C MET A 1 51.46 27.02 -32.95
N ALA A 2 50.84 27.91 -32.17
CA ALA A 2 49.45 27.75 -31.76
C ALA A 2 48.55 28.43 -32.79
N PHE A 3 47.58 27.68 -33.34
CA PHE A 3 46.61 28.21 -34.30
C PHE A 3 45.47 28.93 -33.54
N HIS A 4 45.21 30.17 -33.92
CA HIS A 4 44.24 31.06 -33.28
C HIS A 4 43.10 31.39 -34.25
N ARG A 5 41.90 31.62 -33.71
CA ARG A 5 40.76 32.07 -34.51
C ARG A 5 40.86 33.58 -34.71
N ALA A 6 40.68 34.04 -35.95
CA ALA A 6 40.61 35.48 -36.24
C ALA A 6 39.27 36.12 -35.81
N ASN A 7 38.18 35.34 -35.78
CA ASN A 7 36.85 35.80 -35.35
C ASN A 7 36.04 34.64 -34.74
N LYS A 8 35.11 34.96 -33.84
CA LYS A 8 34.23 34.05 -33.07
C LYS A 8 33.29 33.22 -33.95
N ASN A 9 33.01 33.66 -35.18
CA ASN A 9 32.11 32.97 -36.12
C ASN A 9 32.83 32.09 -37.16
N ARG A 10 34.16 31.96 -37.08
CA ARG A 10 34.97 31.13 -38.01
C ARG A 10 35.50 29.87 -37.30
N PRO A 11 35.51 28.69 -37.93
CA PRO A 11 36.11 27.49 -37.33
C PRO A 11 37.57 27.69 -36.93
N ARG A 12 38.01 27.02 -35.85
CA ARG A 12 39.41 27.03 -35.42
C ARG A 12 40.20 26.04 -36.26
N GLU A 13 41.37 26.45 -36.72
CA GLU A 13 42.33 25.53 -37.30
C GLU A 13 42.99 24.73 -36.17
N GLU A 14 43.00 23.41 -36.30
CA GLU A 14 43.71 22.49 -35.40
C GLU A 14 44.60 21.55 -36.21
N SER A 15 45.70 21.14 -35.61
CA SER A 15 46.64 20.22 -36.26
C SER A 15 46.06 18.82 -36.33
N SER A 16 46.12 18.19 -37.51
CA SER A 16 45.71 16.79 -37.71
C SER A 16 46.50 15.78 -36.89
N LYS A 17 47.62 16.20 -36.28
CA LYS A 17 48.44 15.38 -35.38
C LYS A 17 47.90 15.28 -33.97
N VAL A 18 46.88 16.07 -33.61
CA VAL A 18 46.26 16.02 -32.29
C VAL A 18 45.12 14.99 -32.32
N PRO A 19 45.24 13.86 -31.60
CA PRO A 19 44.18 12.87 -31.54
C PRO A 19 42.99 13.43 -30.76
N VAL A 20 41.77 13.19 -31.26
CA VAL A 20 40.53 13.54 -30.54
C VAL A 20 40.42 12.67 -29.30
N PRO A 21 40.09 13.22 -28.11
CA PRO A 21 39.90 12.41 -26.91
C PRO A 21 38.74 11.43 -27.10
N VAL A 22 38.98 10.16 -26.74
CA VAL A 22 38.00 9.07 -26.89
C VAL A 22 36.84 9.22 -25.90
N PHE A 23 37.11 9.74 -24.70
CA PHE A 23 36.12 9.91 -23.65
C PHE A 23 35.56 11.34 -23.67
N ARG A 24 34.24 11.44 -23.82
CA ARG A 24 33.51 12.69 -23.56
C ARG A 24 33.24 12.79 -22.06
N GLU A 25 33.47 13.95 -21.46
CA GLU A 25 33.00 14.23 -20.10
C GLU A 25 31.47 14.27 -20.09
N VAL A 26 30.84 13.21 -19.60
CA VAL A 26 29.39 13.14 -19.42
C VAL A 26 29.07 13.72 -18.05
N ILE A 27 28.61 14.96 -18.00
CA ILE A 27 28.11 15.58 -16.76
C ILE A 27 26.80 14.86 -16.38
N PRO A 28 26.71 14.19 -15.20
CA PRO A 28 25.49 13.52 -14.80
C PRO A 28 24.40 14.55 -14.49
N ILE A 29 23.39 14.63 -15.36
CA ILE A 29 22.20 15.45 -15.13
C ILE A 29 21.31 14.71 -14.10
N LYS A 30 20.81 15.43 -13.09
CA LYS A 30 19.83 14.88 -12.13
C LYS A 30 18.58 14.45 -12.92
N LYS A 31 18.37 13.14 -13.03
CA LYS A 31 17.17 12.58 -13.66
C LYS A 31 15.97 12.83 -12.74
N LYS A 32 14.90 13.42 -13.28
CA LYS A 32 13.64 13.58 -12.56
C LYS A 32 12.94 12.23 -12.51
N HIS A 33 12.83 11.64 -11.33
CA HIS A 33 12.05 10.44 -11.10
C HIS A 33 10.60 10.85 -10.84
N TYR A 34 9.67 10.37 -11.68
CA TYR A 34 8.24 10.48 -11.38
C TYR A 34 7.92 9.45 -10.31
N ARG A 35 7.38 9.91 -9.19
CA ARG A 35 6.99 9.03 -8.09
C ARG A 35 5.48 8.90 -8.07
N ASP A 36 5.01 7.66 -7.93
CA ASP A 36 3.59 7.39 -7.66
C ASP A 36 3.43 7.22 -6.16
N PRO A 37 2.75 8.13 -5.46
CA PRO A 37 2.62 8.06 -4.01
C PRO A 37 1.91 6.79 -3.51
N ARG A 38 1.23 6.05 -4.39
CA ARG A 38 0.63 4.75 -4.03
C ARG A 38 1.66 3.63 -3.92
N PHE A 39 2.80 3.79 -4.59
CA PHE A 39 3.84 2.77 -4.75
C PHE A 39 5.23 3.26 -4.33
N ASP A 40 5.36 4.49 -3.84
CA ASP A 40 6.62 5.05 -3.34
C ASP A 40 6.78 4.72 -1.86
N ASP A 41 7.88 4.06 -1.50
CA ASP A 41 8.19 3.63 -0.13
C ASP A 41 8.18 4.78 0.88
N LEU A 42 8.39 6.01 0.40
CA LEU A 42 8.39 7.23 1.22
C LEU A 42 6.99 7.79 1.52
N SER A 43 5.93 7.21 0.97
CA SER A 43 4.55 7.69 1.17
C SER A 43 3.85 7.09 2.41
N GLY A 44 4.55 6.29 3.20
CA GLY A 44 4.07 5.73 4.45
C GLY A 44 3.61 4.27 4.36
N SER A 45 3.32 3.67 5.51
CA SER A 45 2.86 2.29 5.63
C SER A 45 1.35 2.21 5.85
N PHE A 46 0.74 1.09 5.47
CA PHE A 46 -0.67 0.83 5.72
C PHE A 46 -0.98 0.83 7.23
N ASN A 47 -1.89 1.70 7.66
CA ASN A 47 -2.45 1.70 9.01
C ASN A 47 -3.86 1.11 8.98
N SER A 48 -4.05 -0.04 9.64
CA SER A 48 -5.34 -0.75 9.66
C SER A 48 -6.43 0.01 10.40
N GLU A 49 -6.08 0.75 11.46
CA GLU A 49 -7.06 1.46 12.29
C GLU A 49 -7.64 2.65 11.53
N GLU A 50 -6.76 3.50 10.99
CA GLU A 50 -7.15 4.65 10.18
C GLU A 50 -7.92 4.24 8.92
N PHE A 51 -7.55 3.10 8.31
CA PHE A 51 -8.29 2.55 7.18
C PHE A 51 -9.71 2.11 7.59
N GLU A 52 -9.86 1.40 8.71
CA GLU A 52 -11.15 0.96 9.23
C GLU A 52 -12.06 2.15 9.54
N GLU A 53 -11.51 3.24 10.08
CA GLU A 53 -12.23 4.48 10.37
C GLU A 53 -12.64 5.23 9.09
N ASN A 54 -11.66 5.56 8.24
CA ASN A 54 -11.87 6.36 7.03
C ASN A 54 -12.78 5.66 5.99
N TYR A 55 -12.75 4.32 5.96
CA TYR A 55 -13.51 3.51 5.00
C TYR A 55 -14.62 2.69 5.66
N SER A 56 -15.11 3.10 6.83
CA SER A 56 -16.22 2.46 7.55
C SER A 56 -17.48 2.26 6.69
N PHE A 57 -17.76 3.19 5.77
CA PHE A 57 -18.91 3.11 4.84
C PHE A 57 -18.90 1.88 3.92
N ILE A 58 -17.74 1.25 3.69
CA ILE A 58 -17.62 0.04 2.87
C ILE A 58 -18.44 -1.11 3.49
N ASP A 59 -18.53 -1.17 4.82
CA ASP A 59 -19.31 -2.22 5.48
C ASP A 59 -20.80 -2.12 5.15
N ASP A 60 -21.33 -0.89 5.00
CA ASP A 60 -22.73 -0.69 4.64
C ASP A 60 -22.99 -0.99 3.16
N ILE A 61 -22.03 -0.73 2.28
CA ILE A 61 -22.07 -1.18 0.88
C ILE A 61 -22.13 -2.71 0.82
N LYS A 62 -21.22 -3.40 1.52
CA LYS A 62 -21.16 -4.87 1.55
C LYS A 62 -22.45 -5.50 2.08
N LYS A 63 -23.08 -4.90 3.09
CA LYS A 63 -24.38 -5.36 3.60
C LYS A 63 -25.46 -5.28 2.52
N ARG A 64 -25.55 -4.15 1.82
CA ARG A 64 -26.50 -3.97 0.71
C ARG A 64 -26.26 -4.97 -0.42
N GLU A 65 -25.00 -5.13 -0.85
CA GLU A 65 -24.63 -6.11 -1.89
C GLU A 65 -25.01 -7.55 -1.49
N LYS A 66 -24.83 -7.90 -0.22
CA LYS A 66 -25.23 -9.21 0.30
C LYS A 66 -26.74 -9.42 0.25
N GLU A 67 -27.53 -8.42 0.62
CA GLU A 67 -28.99 -8.47 0.52
C GLU A 67 -29.46 -8.60 -0.93
N GLU A 68 -28.81 -7.89 -1.85
CA GLU A 68 -29.06 -8.00 -3.30
C GLU A 68 -28.77 -9.40 -3.81
N LEU A 69 -27.64 -10.01 -3.42
CA LEU A 69 -27.31 -11.39 -3.77
C LEU A 69 -28.31 -12.39 -3.20
N GLU A 70 -28.81 -12.17 -1.99
CA GLU A 70 -29.85 -13.02 -1.38
C GLU A 70 -31.19 -12.90 -2.12
N LYS A 71 -31.54 -11.70 -2.61
CA LYS A 71 -32.71 -11.49 -3.48
C LYS A 71 -32.51 -12.14 -4.84
N GLU A 72 -31.33 -11.98 -5.45
CA GLU A 72 -30.98 -12.61 -6.72
C GLU A 72 -31.09 -14.14 -6.62
N LEU A 73 -30.58 -14.73 -5.54
CA LEU A 73 -30.64 -16.17 -5.30
C LEU A 73 -32.08 -16.72 -5.31
N LYS A 74 -33.05 -15.95 -4.83
CA LYS A 74 -34.49 -16.32 -4.85
C LYS A 74 -35.08 -16.28 -6.26
N ASN A 75 -34.54 -15.43 -7.13
CA ASN A 75 -35.07 -15.15 -8.46
C ASN A 75 -34.34 -15.88 -9.60
N VAL A 76 -33.20 -16.55 -9.32
CA VAL A 76 -32.32 -17.20 -10.32
C VAL A 76 -32.98 -18.34 -11.13
N GLY A 77 -34.14 -18.85 -10.69
CA GLY A 77 -34.85 -19.89 -11.42
C GLY A 77 -34.02 -21.16 -11.62
N GLU A 78 -34.01 -21.69 -12.85
CA GLU A 78 -33.36 -22.96 -13.21
C GLU A 78 -31.87 -22.84 -13.56
N ASN A 79 -31.28 -21.63 -13.55
CA ASN A 79 -29.86 -21.48 -13.88
C ASN A 79 -28.96 -21.93 -12.72
N GLU A 80 -28.70 -23.23 -12.66
CA GLU A 80 -27.89 -23.85 -11.61
C GLU A 80 -26.47 -23.30 -11.51
N ALA A 81 -25.85 -22.95 -12.64
CA ALA A 81 -24.49 -22.42 -12.67
C ALA A 81 -24.44 -21.06 -11.94
N ARG A 82 -25.39 -20.16 -12.24
CA ARG A 82 -25.51 -18.87 -11.56
C ARG A 82 -25.83 -19.05 -10.07
N ARG A 83 -26.72 -19.98 -9.74
CA ARG A 83 -27.07 -20.31 -8.34
C ARG A 83 -25.85 -20.71 -7.53
N LYS A 84 -25.01 -21.61 -8.06
CA LYS A 84 -23.77 -22.05 -7.42
C LYS A 84 -22.78 -20.90 -7.20
N GLN A 85 -22.64 -20.00 -8.18
CA GLN A 85 -21.78 -18.82 -8.06
C GLN A 85 -22.23 -17.89 -6.93
N ILE A 86 -23.53 -17.58 -6.85
CA ILE A 86 -24.08 -16.70 -5.80
C ILE A 86 -23.91 -17.34 -4.42
N LEU A 87 -24.20 -18.64 -4.29
CA LEU A 87 -24.01 -19.37 -3.03
C LEU A 87 -22.55 -19.34 -2.57
N TYR A 88 -21.60 -19.58 -3.48
CA TYR A 88 -20.18 -19.50 -3.20
C TYR A 88 -19.77 -18.09 -2.73
N LEU A 89 -20.25 -17.05 -3.41
CA LEU A 89 -19.95 -15.66 -3.06
C LEU A 89 -20.52 -15.30 -1.67
N LEU A 90 -21.77 -15.65 -1.39
CA LEU A 90 -22.40 -15.45 -0.08
C LEU A 90 -21.65 -16.19 1.03
N GLN A 91 -21.18 -17.41 0.78
CA GLN A 91 -20.36 -18.16 1.73
C GLN A 91 -19.03 -17.46 2.00
N ARG A 92 -18.36 -16.97 0.96
CA ARG A 92 -17.11 -16.21 1.09
C ARG A 92 -17.32 -14.94 1.92
N MET A 93 -18.37 -14.17 1.67
CA MET A 93 -18.71 -12.96 2.44
C MET A 93 -18.98 -13.31 3.92
N LYS A 94 -19.76 -14.36 4.19
CA LYS A 94 -20.03 -14.83 5.57
C LYS A 94 -18.74 -15.25 6.29
N ASN A 95 -17.82 -15.90 5.60
CA ASN A 95 -16.53 -16.29 6.19
C ASN A 95 -15.68 -15.05 6.51
N GLN A 96 -15.62 -14.06 5.61
CA GLN A 96 -14.91 -12.81 5.85
C GLN A 96 -15.48 -12.01 7.04
N GLU A 97 -16.81 -11.96 7.18
CA GLU A 97 -17.45 -11.34 8.35
C GLU A 97 -17.08 -12.06 9.65
N LYS A 98 -17.04 -13.40 9.64
CA LYS A 98 -16.64 -14.18 10.82
C LYS A 98 -15.18 -13.93 11.19
N THR A 99 -14.26 -13.91 10.21
CA THR A 99 -12.85 -13.64 10.46
C THR A 99 -12.65 -12.22 10.99
N LYS A 100 -13.35 -11.22 10.43
CA LYS A 100 -13.31 -9.83 10.91
C LYS A 100 -13.74 -9.75 12.38
N LYS A 101 -14.90 -10.34 12.73
CA LYS A 101 -15.39 -10.39 14.11
C LYS A 101 -14.44 -11.09 15.07
N LEU A 102 -13.77 -12.16 14.63
CA LEU A 102 -12.77 -12.85 15.45
C LEU A 102 -11.57 -11.94 15.73
N LEU A 103 -11.08 -11.24 14.70
CA LEU A 103 -9.95 -10.32 14.85
C LEU A 103 -10.31 -9.14 15.76
N GLU A 104 -11.51 -8.56 15.62
CA GLU A 104 -12.01 -7.49 16.49
C GLU A 104 -12.05 -7.93 17.96
N LYS A 105 -12.56 -9.14 18.24
CA LYS A 105 -12.55 -9.70 19.61
C LYS A 105 -11.13 -9.83 20.16
N GLN A 106 -10.20 -10.39 19.37
CA GLN A 106 -8.81 -10.51 19.79
C GLN A 106 -8.12 -9.16 19.97
N LYS A 107 -8.47 -8.14 19.18
CA LYS A 107 -7.96 -6.77 19.36
C LYS A 107 -8.47 -6.20 20.70
N ALA A 108 -9.78 -6.32 20.97
CA ALA A 108 -10.38 -5.86 22.21
C ALA A 108 -9.80 -6.55 23.46
N GLU A 109 -9.60 -7.87 23.41
CA GLU A 109 -8.93 -8.63 24.49
C GLU A 109 -7.51 -8.09 24.74
N ARG A 110 -6.73 -7.89 23.68
CA ARG A 110 -5.38 -7.31 23.78
C ARG A 110 -5.38 -5.88 24.32
N GLU A 111 -6.39 -5.08 24.00
CA GLU A 111 -6.54 -3.73 24.54
C GLU A 111 -6.85 -3.74 26.04
N MET A 112 -7.76 -4.63 26.47
CA MET A 112 -8.06 -4.84 27.89
C MET A 112 -6.80 -5.26 28.67
N GLU A 113 -6.06 -6.25 28.17
CA GLU A 113 -4.79 -6.68 28.78
C GLU A 113 -3.78 -5.52 28.89
N LYS A 114 -3.64 -4.70 27.84
CA LYS A 114 -2.79 -3.50 27.86
C LYS A 114 -3.24 -2.49 28.91
N GLN A 115 -4.55 -2.28 29.06
CA GLN A 115 -5.10 -1.37 30.07
C GLN A 115 -4.80 -1.87 31.48
N GLU A 116 -5.03 -3.15 31.77
CA GLU A 116 -4.72 -3.76 33.07
C GLU A 116 -3.22 -3.64 33.42
N ILE A 117 -2.34 -3.88 32.46
CA ILE A 117 -0.89 -3.70 32.62
C ILE A 117 -0.56 -2.24 32.95
N MET A 118 -1.19 -1.29 32.25
CA MET A 118 -0.98 0.13 32.47
C MET A 118 -1.47 0.56 33.87
N GLU A 119 -2.60 0.04 34.34
CA GLU A 119 -3.15 0.32 35.68
C GLU A 119 -2.29 -0.28 36.80
N ALA A 120 -1.79 -1.50 36.63
CA ALA A 120 -0.85 -2.11 37.58
C ALA A 120 0.42 -1.26 37.71
N ALA A 121 0.98 -0.81 36.58
CA ALA A 121 2.15 0.07 36.57
C ALA A 121 1.86 1.43 37.26
N LYS A 122 0.71 2.06 36.96
CA LYS A 122 0.29 3.32 37.59
C LYS A 122 0.12 3.20 39.11
N SER A 123 -0.40 2.07 39.59
CA SER A 123 -0.57 1.79 41.03
C SER A 123 0.71 1.35 41.73
N GLY A 124 1.85 1.27 41.02
CA GLY A 124 3.14 0.84 41.56
C GLY A 124 3.27 -0.67 41.78
N LYS A 125 2.30 -1.47 41.34
CA LYS A 125 2.37 -2.93 41.34
C LYS A 125 3.22 -3.40 40.15
N LYS A 126 3.90 -4.54 40.29
CA LYS A 126 4.66 -5.14 39.18
C LYS A 126 3.69 -5.66 38.11
N PRO A 127 3.68 -5.13 36.88
CA PRO A 127 2.76 -5.60 35.84
C PRO A 127 3.12 -7.02 35.39
N TYR A 128 2.09 -7.82 35.07
CA TYR A 128 2.27 -9.14 34.47
C TYR A 128 2.56 -8.99 32.98
N ILE A 129 3.71 -9.50 32.52
CA ILE A 129 4.10 -9.48 31.11
C ILE A 129 4.10 -10.93 30.62
N PRO A 130 3.20 -11.31 29.69
CA PRO A 130 3.21 -12.66 29.14
C PRO A 130 4.53 -12.91 28.43
N LYS A 131 5.11 -14.10 28.65
CA LYS A 131 6.35 -14.50 27.97
C LYS A 131 6.05 -14.74 26.49
N LYS A 132 6.89 -14.20 25.61
CA LYS A 132 6.84 -14.55 24.18
C LYS A 132 7.17 -16.03 24.03
N SER A 133 6.25 -16.79 23.44
CA SER A 133 6.48 -18.16 22.96
C SER A 133 6.67 -18.11 21.44
#